data_AF-A0A4R2PL94-F1
#
_entry.id   AF-A0A4R2PL94-F1
#
_cell.length_a   1.000
_cell.length_b   1.000
_cell.length_c   1.000
_cell.angle_alpha   90.00
_cell.angle_beta   90.00
_cell.angle_gamma   90.00
#
_symmetry.space_group_name_H-M   'P 1'
#
loop_
_entity.id
_entity.type
_entity.pdbx_description
1 polymer ?
#
loop_
_entity_poly.entity_id
_entity_poly.type
_entity_poly.pdbx_seq_one_letter_code
_entity_poly.pdbx_strand_id
1 'polypeptide(L)'
;MARTRAKSDFGFPRWGGYGRDQDAATVQQCDAEGCTERGDHPARKSPFSNERWHFCETHAAEYNRNWDFFRSVSEEDARRFTDEADGSASGYARANPWSDGWGGAETDGVSRADRAAYDALDLDPGASTDEIKAQFRRLAKQYHPDRNPGDATARERFHAVRAAYDRLVPKTAKTGGSRR
;
A
#
# COMPACT_ATOMS: atom_id res chain seq x y z
N MET A 1 -36.03 25.98 36.80
CA MET A 1 -36.09 27.19 35.95
C MET A 1 -34.68 27.57 35.52
N ALA A 2 -34.55 27.94 34.25
CA ALA A 2 -33.46 28.64 33.56
C ALA A 2 -32.01 28.48 34.05
N ARG A 3 -31.19 27.89 33.17
CA ARG A 3 -29.75 28.16 33.09
C ARG A 3 -29.52 29.64 32.74
N THR A 4 -28.45 30.24 33.28
CA THR A 4 -27.58 31.13 32.49
C THR A 4 -26.32 31.52 33.26
N ARG A 5 -25.16 31.24 32.67
CA ARG A 5 -24.24 32.31 32.35
C ARG A 5 -23.65 32.04 30.97
N ALA A 6 -24.04 32.88 30.03
CA ALA A 6 -23.31 33.05 28.79
C ALA A 6 -22.03 33.84 29.07
N LYS A 7 -20.95 33.51 28.35
CA LYS A 7 -19.82 34.37 27.92
C LYS A 7 -18.69 33.42 27.48
N SER A 8 -18.10 33.52 26.30
CA SER A 8 -18.30 34.45 25.19
C SER A 8 -17.67 33.79 23.98
N ASP A 9 -18.52 33.41 23.02
CA ASP A 9 -18.14 33.11 21.66
C ASP A 9 -17.55 34.39 21.04
N PHE A 10 -16.22 34.41 20.92
CA PHE A 10 -15.55 35.24 19.92
C PHE A 10 -15.04 34.28 18.83
N GLY A 11 -15.98 33.76 18.03
CA GLY A 11 -15.81 33.48 16.60
C GLY A 11 -14.68 32.57 16.09
N PHE A 12 -14.14 31.63 16.86
CA PHE A 12 -13.10 30.69 16.35
C PHE A 12 -13.45 29.21 16.61
N PRO A 13 -13.23 28.30 15.63
CA PRO A 13 -13.36 26.86 15.82
C PRO A 13 -12.49 26.36 16.99
N ARG A 14 -13.16 25.64 17.89
CA ARG A 14 -12.78 25.15 19.22
C ARG A 14 -11.44 24.38 19.27
N TRP A 15 -10.30 25.06 19.26
CA TRP A 15 -9.06 24.55 19.86
C TRP A 15 -8.91 25.29 21.19
N GLY A 16 -9.06 24.55 22.31
CA GLY A 16 -9.03 25.11 23.66
C GLY A 16 -7.75 25.92 23.93
N GLY A 17 -7.87 26.96 24.77
CA GLY A 17 -6.82 27.95 25.00
C GLY A 17 -5.43 27.35 25.27
N TYR A 18 -4.43 27.93 24.62
CA TYR A 18 -3.01 27.66 24.87
C TYR A 18 -2.67 28.12 26.29
N GLY A 19 -2.51 27.17 27.20
CA GLY A 19 -2.20 27.48 28.60
C GLY A 19 -2.78 26.47 29.58
N ARG A 20 -2.63 25.17 29.31
CA ARG A 20 -2.57 24.20 30.40
C ARG A 20 -1.10 24.10 30.74
N ASP A 21 -0.68 24.69 31.86
CA ASP A 21 0.54 24.27 32.54
C ASP A 21 0.46 22.75 32.65
N GLN A 22 1.30 22.04 31.89
CA GLN A 22 1.40 20.60 32.01
C GLN A 22 2.26 20.37 33.25
N ASP A 23 1.65 19.87 34.33
CA ASP A 23 2.38 19.33 35.46
C ASP A 23 3.49 18.40 34.94
N ALA A 24 4.64 18.37 35.61
CA ALA A 24 5.75 17.50 35.23
C ALA A 24 5.26 16.06 35.07
N ALA A 25 5.25 15.57 33.82
CA ALA A 25 4.70 14.27 33.50
C ALA A 25 5.43 13.18 34.32
N THR A 26 4.69 12.42 35.12
CA THR A 26 5.24 11.28 35.87
C THR A 26 5.73 10.23 34.89
N VAL A 27 7.05 10.15 34.70
CA VAL A 27 7.70 9.20 33.81
C VAL A 27 7.40 7.78 34.32
N GLN A 28 6.62 7.01 33.56
CA GLN A 28 6.40 5.59 33.84
C GLN A 28 7.65 4.80 33.48
N GLN A 29 8.05 3.87 34.34
CA GLN A 29 9.16 2.95 34.06
C GLN A 29 8.69 1.81 33.16
N CYS A 30 9.63 1.25 32.41
CA CYS A 30 9.40 0.06 31.59
C CYS A 30 8.95 -1.13 32.47
N ASP A 31 7.88 -1.81 32.07
CA ASP A 31 7.35 -2.99 32.76
C ASP A 31 8.17 -4.27 32.50
N ALA A 32 9.22 -4.23 31.67
CA ALA A 32 10.06 -5.38 31.41
C ALA A 32 10.94 -5.70 32.64
N GLU A 33 11.02 -6.99 32.99
CA GLU A 33 11.80 -7.48 34.13
C GLU A 33 13.26 -7.00 34.07
N GLY A 34 13.69 -6.22 35.06
CA GLY A 34 15.05 -5.69 35.15
C GLY A 34 15.36 -4.47 34.27
N CYS A 35 14.37 -3.91 33.57
CA CYS A 35 14.55 -2.68 32.80
C CYS A 35 14.20 -1.44 33.63
N THR A 36 15.06 -0.42 33.60
CA THR A 36 14.83 0.89 34.28
C THR A 36 14.63 2.05 33.30
N GLU A 37 14.49 1.73 32.01
CA GLU A 37 14.27 2.72 30.96
C GLU A 37 12.83 3.27 31.00
N ARG A 38 12.60 4.33 30.24
CA ARG A 38 11.31 5.01 30.17
C ARG A 38 10.30 4.21 29.34
N GLY A 39 9.10 3.99 29.90
CA GLY A 39 8.00 3.23 29.29
C GLY A 39 7.07 4.07 28.40
N ASP A 40 7.57 4.60 27.29
CA ASP A 40 6.80 5.46 26.38
C ASP A 40 5.90 4.70 25.38
N HIS A 41 6.08 3.38 25.24
CA HIS A 41 5.38 2.58 24.23
C HIS A 41 4.34 1.66 24.88
N PRO A 42 3.03 2.01 24.82
CA PRO A 42 1.98 1.18 25.38
C PRO A 42 1.64 -0.01 24.46
N ALA A 43 1.68 -1.23 24.99
CA ALA A 43 1.32 -2.47 24.32
C ALA A 43 0.15 -3.18 25.01
N ARG A 44 -0.77 -3.80 24.27
CA ARG A 44 -1.93 -4.50 24.88
C ARG A 44 -1.49 -5.79 25.56
N LYS A 45 -1.97 -6.09 26.78
CA LYS A 45 -1.60 -7.32 27.50
C LYS A 45 -2.22 -8.58 26.91
N SER A 46 -3.45 -8.49 26.41
CA SER A 46 -4.14 -9.57 25.71
C SER A 46 -4.98 -9.03 24.56
N PRO A 47 -5.36 -9.86 23.57
CA PRO A 47 -6.24 -9.44 22.48
C PRO A 47 -7.62 -8.95 22.97
N PHE A 48 -8.09 -9.49 24.08
CA PHE A 48 -9.45 -9.27 24.60
C PHE A 48 -9.51 -8.29 25.78
N SER A 49 -8.37 -7.89 26.36
CA SER A 49 -8.34 -6.93 27.47
C SER A 49 -7.86 -5.54 27.02
N ASN A 50 -8.35 -4.51 27.70
CA ASN A 50 -7.91 -3.12 27.51
C ASN A 50 -6.72 -2.75 28.41
N GLU A 51 -6.18 -3.72 29.15
CA GLU A 51 -4.99 -3.52 29.97
C GLU A 51 -3.77 -3.35 29.07
N ARG A 52 -2.83 -2.50 29.49
CA ARG A 52 -1.63 -2.16 28.74
C ARG A 52 -0.37 -2.38 29.57
N TRP A 53 0.67 -2.87 28.93
CA TRP A 53 2.06 -2.79 29.36
C TRP A 53 2.68 -1.51 28.81
N HIS A 54 3.64 -0.94 29.51
CA HIS A 54 4.43 0.21 29.11
C HIS A 54 5.89 -0.22 28.95
N PHE A 55 6.37 -0.27 27.71
CA PHE A 55 7.74 -0.69 27.40
C PHE A 55 8.60 0.47 26.90
N CYS A 56 9.92 0.33 27.02
CA CYS A 56 10.87 1.12 26.24
C CYS A 56 10.84 0.69 24.76
N GLU A 57 11.52 1.43 23.89
CA GLU A 57 11.56 1.16 22.45
C GLU A 57 12.02 -0.28 22.14
N THR A 58 13.09 -0.73 22.80
CA THR A 58 13.67 -2.06 22.58
C THR A 58 12.71 -3.19 22.99
N HIS A 59 12.13 -3.09 24.18
CA HIS A 59 11.20 -4.11 24.67
C HIS A 59 9.85 -4.06 23.96
N ALA A 60 9.40 -2.89 23.50
CA ALA A 60 8.21 -2.79 22.65
C ALA A 60 8.42 -3.51 21.32
N ALA A 61 9.61 -3.39 20.72
CA ALA A 61 9.97 -4.11 19.50
C ALA A 61 10.07 -5.63 19.74
N GLU A 62 10.62 -6.08 20.85
CA GLU A 62 10.63 -7.50 21.24
C GLU A 62 9.22 -8.05 21.48
N TYR A 63 8.40 -7.31 22.23
CA TYR A 63 7.02 -7.66 22.51
C TYR A 63 6.20 -7.79 21.23
N ASN A 64 6.29 -6.82 20.33
CA ASN A 64 5.57 -6.83 19.05
C ASN A 64 6.04 -7.98 18.14
N ARG A 65 7.33 -8.32 18.14
CA ARG A 65 7.86 -9.46 17.39
C ARG A 65 7.36 -10.80 17.93
N ASN A 66 7.21 -10.92 19.24
CA ASN A 66 6.70 -12.12 19.91
C ASN A 66 5.17 -12.12 20.07
N TRP A 67 4.49 -11.06 19.59
CA TRP A 67 3.05 -10.94 19.71
C TRP A 67 2.35 -11.82 18.69
N ASP A 68 2.04 -13.04 19.12
CA ASP A 68 1.34 -14.01 18.30
C ASP A 68 -0.18 -13.80 18.41
N PHE A 69 -0.73 -12.97 17.52
CA PHE A 69 -2.17 -12.69 17.44
C PHE A 69 -3.01 -13.97 17.22
N PHE A 70 -2.41 -15.02 16.64
CA PHE A 70 -3.10 -16.24 16.23
C PHE A 70 -3.13 -17.33 17.31
N ARG A 71 -2.64 -17.07 18.53
CA ARG A 71 -2.69 -18.07 19.63
C ARG A 71 -4.09 -18.61 19.94
N SER A 72 -5.16 -17.92 19.50
CA SER A 72 -6.56 -18.35 19.68
C SER A 72 -7.35 -18.51 18.37
N VAL A 73 -6.70 -18.39 17.23
CA VAL A 73 -7.32 -18.55 15.91
C VAL A 73 -6.74 -19.83 15.30
N SER A 74 -7.59 -20.73 14.83
CA SER A 74 -7.10 -22.01 14.28
C SER A 74 -6.12 -21.77 13.12
N GLU A 75 -5.21 -22.71 12.87
CA GLU A 75 -4.26 -22.60 11.75
C GLU A 75 -4.98 -22.43 10.40
N GLU A 76 -6.18 -23.01 10.25
CA GLU A 76 -7.04 -22.80 9.07
C GLU A 76 -7.61 -21.37 9.00
N ASP A 77 -8.03 -20.79 10.12
CA ASP A 77 -8.58 -19.43 10.15
C ASP A 77 -7.47 -18.37 10.01
N ALA A 78 -6.28 -18.66 10.54
CA ALA A 78 -5.08 -17.86 10.34
C ALA A 78 -4.69 -17.83 8.86
N ARG A 79 -4.70 -18.99 8.20
CA ARG A 79 -4.46 -19.11 6.75
C ARG A 79 -5.52 -18.38 5.93
N ARG A 80 -6.81 -18.57 6.23
CA ARG A 80 -7.89 -17.82 5.55
C ARG A 80 -7.68 -16.31 5.68
N PHE A 81 -7.30 -15.84 6.86
CA PHE A 81 -7.08 -14.42 7.09
C PHE A 81 -5.79 -13.90 6.41
N THR A 82 -4.69 -14.67 6.39
CA THR A 82 -3.48 -14.26 5.67
C THR A 82 -3.68 -14.30 4.15
N ASP A 83 -4.33 -15.31 3.59
CA ASP A 83 -4.69 -15.35 2.15
C ASP A 83 -5.60 -14.17 1.76
N GLU A 84 -6.53 -13.79 2.64
CA GLU A 84 -7.40 -12.63 2.45
C GLU A 84 -6.68 -11.28 2.71
N ALA A 85 -5.66 -11.26 3.59
CA ALA A 85 -4.79 -10.12 3.86
C ALA A 85 -3.76 -9.87 2.74
N ASP A 86 -3.17 -10.91 2.18
CA ASP A 86 -2.25 -10.88 1.04
C ASP A 86 -3.01 -10.52 -0.25
N GLY A 87 -4.28 -10.91 -0.34
CA GLY A 87 -5.25 -10.39 -1.32
C GLY A 87 -5.72 -8.95 -1.04
N SER A 88 -5.52 -8.43 0.18
CA SER A 88 -5.93 -7.08 0.62
C SER A 88 -4.77 -6.16 1.02
N ALA A 89 -3.55 -6.44 0.59
CA ALA A 89 -2.51 -5.41 0.44
C ALA A 89 -3.01 -4.28 -0.50
N SER A 90 -3.90 -4.62 -1.45
CA SER A 90 -4.71 -3.68 -2.24
C SER A 90 -5.82 -2.98 -1.43
N GLY A 91 -6.24 -3.61 -0.32
CA GLY A 91 -7.38 -3.26 0.51
C GLY A 91 -7.16 -2.14 1.52
N TYR A 92 -5.99 -2.10 2.18
CA TYR A 92 -5.65 -1.01 3.09
C TYR A 92 -5.17 0.25 2.36
N ALA A 93 -4.63 0.11 1.14
CA ALA A 93 -4.29 1.24 0.28
C ALA A 93 -5.53 1.97 -0.27
N ARG A 94 -6.59 1.23 -0.62
CA ARG A 94 -7.84 1.80 -1.17
C ARG A 94 -8.80 2.42 -0.14
N ALA A 95 -8.56 2.22 1.15
CA ALA A 95 -9.51 2.56 2.21
C ALA A 95 -9.13 3.80 3.03
N ASN A 96 -8.05 4.50 2.67
CA ASN A 96 -7.62 5.68 3.39
C ASN A 96 -8.15 6.97 2.71
N PRO A 97 -9.26 7.58 3.15
CA PRO A 97 -9.81 8.80 2.53
C PRO A 97 -8.93 10.06 2.66
N TRP A 98 -7.73 9.93 3.26
CA TRP A 98 -6.70 10.97 3.27
C TRP A 98 -5.57 10.75 2.26
N SER A 99 -5.59 9.66 1.47
CA SER A 99 -4.59 9.43 0.41
C SER A 99 -4.71 10.40 -0.77
N ASP A 100 -5.85 11.09 -0.92
CA ASP A 100 -6.09 12.05 -2.00
C ASP A 100 -5.58 13.47 -1.72
N GLY A 101 -4.90 13.72 -0.60
CA GLY A 101 -4.58 15.09 -0.15
C GLY A 101 -3.10 15.46 -0.07
N TRP A 102 -2.24 14.58 0.45
CA TRP A 102 -0.87 14.95 0.85
C TRP A 102 0.12 13.78 0.70
N GLY A 103 0.14 13.11 -0.47
CA GLY A 103 1.19 12.12 -0.76
C GLY A 103 0.88 10.98 -1.74
N GLY A 104 -0.26 10.98 -2.44
CA GLY A 104 -0.57 9.96 -3.45
C GLY A 104 -0.03 10.35 -4.82
N ALA A 105 0.97 9.63 -5.33
CA ALA A 105 1.16 9.53 -6.77
C ALA A 105 -0.14 9.02 -7.37
N GLU A 106 -0.72 9.77 -8.31
CA GLU A 106 -1.89 9.38 -9.07
C GLU A 106 -1.77 7.91 -9.51
N THR A 107 -2.59 7.02 -8.94
CA THR A 107 -2.63 5.65 -9.42
C THR A 107 -3.66 5.61 -10.54
N ASP A 108 -3.20 5.50 -11.79
CA ASP A 108 -4.02 5.51 -13.02
C ASP A 108 -5.01 4.34 -13.14
N GLY A 109 -5.28 3.59 -12.06
CA GLY A 109 -6.11 2.37 -12.08
C GLY A 109 -5.47 1.19 -12.83
N VAL A 110 -4.22 1.33 -13.28
CA VAL A 110 -3.49 0.32 -14.06
C VAL A 110 -2.79 -0.68 -13.14
N SER A 111 -2.90 -1.97 -13.43
CA SER A 111 -2.22 -3.00 -12.63
C SER A 111 -0.69 -2.85 -12.73
N ARG A 112 0.05 -3.28 -11.71
CA ARG A 112 1.53 -3.19 -11.71
C ARG A 112 2.16 -3.80 -12.96
N ALA A 113 1.61 -4.92 -13.44
CA ALA A 113 2.13 -5.61 -14.60
C ALA A 113 1.73 -4.93 -15.92
N ASP A 114 0.60 -4.23 -15.97
CA ASP A 114 0.23 -3.40 -17.13
C ASP A 114 1.09 -2.14 -17.19
N ARG A 115 1.42 -1.52 -16.05
CA ARG A 115 2.36 -0.40 -15.98
C ARG A 115 3.74 -0.79 -16.50
N ALA A 116 4.26 -1.94 -16.07
CA ALA A 116 5.51 -2.48 -16.62
C ALA A 116 5.44 -2.76 -18.14
N ALA A 117 4.27 -3.06 -18.69
CA ALA A 117 4.08 -3.24 -20.12
C ALA A 117 4.07 -1.91 -20.88
N TYR A 118 3.44 -0.87 -20.34
CA TYR A 118 3.51 0.50 -20.88
C TYR A 118 4.95 1.03 -20.84
N ASP A 119 5.67 0.82 -19.73
CA ASP A 119 7.08 1.19 -19.57
C ASP A 119 7.97 0.51 -20.62
N ALA A 120 7.76 -0.79 -20.88
CA ALA A 120 8.50 -1.54 -21.88
C ALA A 120 8.27 -1.04 -23.32
N LEU A 121 7.13 -0.39 -23.57
CA LEU A 121 6.78 0.22 -24.86
C LEU A 121 7.10 1.73 -24.93
N ASP A 122 7.61 2.31 -23.85
CA ASP A 122 7.90 3.75 -23.74
C ASP A 122 6.63 4.59 -23.97
N LEU A 123 5.54 4.20 -23.30
CA LEU A 123 4.23 4.83 -23.37
C LEU A 123 3.70 5.17 -21.98
N ASP A 124 2.88 6.22 -21.91
CA ASP A 124 2.15 6.55 -20.69
C ASP A 124 1.03 5.53 -20.38
N PRO A 125 0.75 5.28 -19.09
CA PRO A 125 -0.40 4.49 -18.66
C PRO A 125 -1.69 5.08 -19.24
N GLY A 126 -2.45 4.28 -19.98
CA GLY A 126 -3.72 4.73 -20.59
C GLY A 126 -3.63 5.10 -22.07
N ALA A 127 -2.47 4.91 -22.72
CA ALA A 127 -2.34 5.06 -24.17
C ALA A 127 -3.35 4.18 -24.95
N SER A 128 -3.86 4.69 -26.06
CA SER A 128 -4.85 4.00 -26.90
C SER A 128 -4.24 2.78 -27.63
N THR A 129 -5.10 1.85 -28.05
CA THR A 129 -4.63 0.63 -28.75
C THR A 129 -3.93 0.94 -30.08
N ASP A 130 -4.25 2.06 -30.72
CA ASP A 130 -3.61 2.51 -31.95
C ASP A 130 -2.19 3.04 -31.69
N GLU A 131 -2.00 3.77 -30.58
CA GLU A 131 -0.69 4.24 -30.13
C GLU A 131 0.22 3.07 -29.74
N ILE A 132 -0.32 2.09 -29.02
CA ILE A 132 0.39 0.84 -28.67
C ILE A 132 0.88 0.12 -29.94
N LYS A 133 0.03 -0.02 -30.96
CA LYS A 133 0.41 -0.64 -32.24
C LYS A 133 1.42 0.19 -33.03
N ALA A 134 1.32 1.51 -32.98
CA ALA A 134 2.28 2.40 -33.64
C ALA A 134 3.67 2.26 -33.00
N GLN A 135 3.75 2.28 -31.66
CA GLN A 135 5.03 2.14 -30.98
C GLN A 135 5.63 0.75 -31.11
N PHE A 136 4.81 -0.30 -31.00
CA PHE A 136 5.28 -1.65 -31.25
C PHE A 136 5.95 -1.79 -32.62
N ARG A 137 5.35 -1.24 -33.68
CA ARG A 137 5.95 -1.27 -35.04
C ARG A 137 7.28 -0.52 -35.10
N ARG A 138 7.39 0.62 -34.41
CA ARG A 138 8.62 1.42 -34.34
C ARG A 138 9.73 0.67 -33.61
N LEU A 139 9.45 0.15 -32.41
CA LEU A 139 10.41 -0.61 -31.60
C LEU A 139 10.79 -1.94 -32.24
N ALA A 140 9.82 -2.64 -32.85
CA ALA A 140 10.08 -3.87 -33.59
C ALA A 140 11.02 -3.63 -34.78
N LYS A 141 10.86 -2.52 -35.51
CA LYS A 141 11.80 -2.15 -36.57
C LYS A 141 13.18 -1.82 -36.01
N GLN A 142 13.28 -1.20 -34.84
CA GLN A 142 14.57 -0.84 -34.23
C GLN A 142 15.35 -2.07 -33.75
N TYR A 143 14.68 -2.98 -33.05
CA TYR A 143 15.29 -4.17 -32.42
C TYR A 143 15.14 -5.45 -33.24
N HIS A 144 14.78 -5.35 -34.53
CA HIS A 144 14.61 -6.53 -35.38
C HIS A 144 15.93 -7.32 -35.50
N PRO A 145 15.92 -8.66 -35.41
CA PRO A 145 17.13 -9.48 -35.53
C PRO A 145 17.82 -9.35 -36.89
N ASP A 146 17.06 -9.05 -37.96
CA ASP A 146 17.60 -8.78 -39.30
C ASP A 146 18.46 -7.51 -39.34
N ARG A 147 18.11 -6.48 -38.55
CA ARG A 147 18.84 -5.21 -38.50
C ARG A 147 19.96 -5.21 -37.46
N ASN A 148 19.85 -6.06 -36.44
CA ASN A 148 20.85 -6.21 -35.38
C ASN A 148 21.29 -7.67 -35.28
N PRO A 149 22.01 -8.20 -36.28
CA PRO A 149 22.51 -9.57 -36.22
C PRO A 149 23.54 -9.70 -35.10
N GLY A 150 23.33 -10.63 -34.18
CA GLY A 150 24.29 -10.99 -33.12
C GLY A 150 24.24 -10.12 -31.86
N ASP A 151 23.34 -9.14 -31.76
CA ASP A 151 23.18 -8.33 -30.55
C ASP A 151 22.19 -9.00 -29.56
N ALA A 152 22.73 -9.48 -28.44
CA ALA A 152 21.94 -10.10 -27.36
C ALA A 152 20.99 -9.10 -26.68
N THR A 153 21.38 -7.82 -26.58
CA THR A 153 20.58 -6.79 -25.91
C THR A 153 19.37 -6.38 -26.77
N ALA A 154 19.57 -6.26 -28.09
CA ALA A 154 18.48 -6.00 -29.03
C ALA A 154 17.47 -7.15 -29.03
N ARG A 155 17.95 -8.40 -28.95
CA ARG A 155 17.09 -9.57 -28.83
C ARG A 155 16.25 -9.55 -27.56
N GLU A 156 16.86 -9.27 -26.41
CA GLU A 156 16.15 -9.20 -25.12
C GLU A 156 15.10 -8.08 -25.12
N ARG A 157 15.46 -6.88 -25.62
CA ARG A 157 14.52 -5.76 -25.80
C ARG A 157 13.36 -6.13 -26.71
N PHE A 158 13.62 -6.84 -27.83
CA PHE A 158 12.57 -7.30 -28.72
C PHE A 158 11.60 -8.27 -28.05
N HIS A 159 12.11 -9.20 -27.24
CA HIS A 159 11.27 -10.12 -26.46
C HIS A 159 10.42 -9.37 -25.42
N ALA A 160 10.98 -8.40 -24.71
CA ALA A 160 10.26 -7.57 -23.74
C ALA A 160 9.13 -6.75 -24.40
N VAL A 161 9.43 -6.08 -25.50
CA VAL A 161 8.47 -5.30 -26.31
C VAL A 161 7.33 -6.19 -26.82
N ARG A 162 7.64 -7.41 -27.24
CA ARG A 162 6.62 -8.37 -27.70
C ARG A 162 5.71 -8.85 -26.57
N ALA A 163 6.29 -9.19 -25.42
CA ALA A 163 5.53 -9.62 -24.24
C ALA A 163 4.59 -8.51 -23.75
N ALA A 164 5.05 -7.25 -23.76
CA ALA A 164 4.24 -6.09 -23.41
C ALA A 164 3.06 -5.88 -24.38
N TYR A 165 3.31 -5.97 -25.69
CA TYR A 165 2.25 -5.84 -26.71
C TYR A 165 1.17 -6.92 -26.57
N ASP A 166 1.58 -8.19 -26.40
CA ASP A 166 0.66 -9.32 -26.26
C ASP A 166 -0.21 -9.22 -24.99
N ARG A 167 0.25 -8.45 -23.99
CA ARG A 167 -0.48 -8.18 -22.75
C ARG A 167 -1.52 -7.08 -22.91
N LEU A 168 -1.16 -5.96 -23.56
CA LEU A 168 -2.04 -4.80 -23.69
C LEU A 168 -3.07 -4.95 -24.82
N VAL A 169 -2.74 -5.68 -25.88
CA VAL A 169 -3.67 -5.91 -26.99
C VAL A 169 -4.37 -7.24 -26.80
N PRO A 170 -5.67 -7.26 -26.46
CA PRO A 170 -6.41 -8.50 -26.34
C PRO A 170 -6.36 -9.24 -27.67
N LYS A 171 -5.97 -10.53 -27.63
CA LYS A 171 -6.14 -11.43 -28.76
C LYS A 171 -7.64 -11.55 -28.96
N THR A 172 -8.19 -10.82 -29.92
CA THR A 172 -9.60 -10.92 -30.26
C THR A 172 -9.88 -12.39 -30.50
N ALA A 173 -10.67 -13.00 -29.63
CA ALA A 173 -11.14 -14.35 -29.82
C ALA A 173 -11.90 -14.31 -31.15
N LYS A 174 -11.29 -14.85 -32.19
CA LYS A 174 -11.91 -14.98 -33.50
C LYS A 174 -13.21 -15.74 -33.25
N THR A 175 -14.34 -15.04 -33.27
CA THR A 175 -15.67 -15.63 -33.17
C THR A 175 -15.71 -16.76 -34.19
N GLY A 176 -15.60 -17.99 -33.71
CA GLY A 176 -15.61 -19.17 -34.54
C GLY A 176 -16.97 -19.21 -35.21
N GLY A 177 -17.02 -18.83 -36.48
CA GLY A 177 -18.21 -18.99 -37.30
C GLY A 177 -18.68 -20.44 -37.17
N SER A 178 -19.90 -20.62 -36.67
CA SER A 178 -20.55 -21.91 -36.59
C SER A 178 -20.50 -22.53 -37.98
N ARG A 179 -19.72 -23.61 -38.14
CA ARG A 179 -19.87 -24.48 -39.30
C ARG A 179 -21.28 -25.08 -39.21
N ARG A 180 -22.12 -24.71 -40.17
CA ARG A 180 -23.41 -25.35 -40.43
C ARG A 180 -23.19 -26.78 -40.91
#